data_AF-A0A023GP12-F1
#
_entry.id   AF-A0A023GP12-F1
#
_cell.length_a   1.000
_cell.length_b   1.000
_cell.length_c   1.000
_cell.angle_alpha   90.00
_cell.angle_beta   90.00
_cell.angle_gamma   90.00
#
_symmetry.space_group_name_H-M   'P 1'
#
loop_
_entity.id
_entity.type
_entity.pdbx_description
1 polymer ?
#
loop_
_entity_poly.entity_id
_entity_poly.type
_entity_poly.pdbx_seq_one_letter_code
_entity_poly.pdbx_strand_id
1 'polypeptide(L)'
;MNAAAGSTLLLLCVIQSAAADCVFRGHCADDEDTDKAIPCAVHQQPSRLAGDSSWRLFSDVCPQLAAEVKGSRAVCCDVSQVQDLARELEQPTRLGMAKCPGCMLNFKDLLCRMTCSPDQSQFLAVNATAKVGSGPHVSEMVFALRPDYALGVYDSCKDVRSVVLGIKLMTLMCGGRVLGCSPQKWLDFLGSTPAEGGYSPFKIHHVITDQPVAPLGRPLTPLRAPVLPPC
;
A
#
# COMPACT_ATOMS: atom_id res chain seq x y z
N MET A 1 61.48 -32.45 -12.26
CA MET A 1 61.15 -31.23 -11.49
C MET A 1 60.05 -30.51 -12.26
N ASN A 2 58.80 -30.71 -11.88
CA ASN A 2 57.62 -30.16 -12.53
C ASN A 2 57.11 -28.98 -11.71
N ALA A 3 56.79 -27.86 -12.36
CA ALA A 3 55.91 -26.85 -11.80
C ALA A 3 55.11 -26.20 -12.93
N ALA A 4 53.86 -26.63 -13.09
CA ALA A 4 52.87 -25.97 -13.93
C ALA A 4 52.20 -24.86 -13.10
N ALA A 5 52.29 -23.62 -13.57
CA ALA A 5 51.62 -22.48 -12.98
C ALA A 5 50.14 -22.48 -13.40
N GLY A 6 49.24 -22.78 -12.46
CA GLY A 6 47.79 -22.69 -12.67
C GLY A 6 47.30 -21.27 -12.37
N SER A 7 46.81 -20.58 -13.39
CA SER A 7 46.07 -19.31 -13.23
C SER A 7 44.68 -19.59 -12.62
N THR A 8 44.46 -19.18 -11.39
CA THR A 8 43.16 -19.23 -10.73
C THR A 8 42.32 -18.03 -11.16
N LEU A 9 41.32 -18.25 -12.01
CA LEU A 9 40.33 -17.25 -12.41
C LEU A 9 39.34 -17.04 -11.25
N LEU A 10 39.42 -15.92 -10.54
CA LEU A 10 38.43 -15.53 -9.52
C LEU A 10 37.11 -15.16 -10.21
N LEU A 11 36.12 -16.05 -10.13
CA LEU A 11 34.75 -15.78 -10.53
C LEU A 11 34.10 -14.89 -9.45
N LEU A 12 34.05 -13.58 -9.68
CA LEU A 12 33.25 -12.65 -8.88
C LEU A 12 31.78 -13.01 -9.09
N CYS A 13 31.20 -13.76 -8.15
CA CYS A 13 29.76 -13.96 -8.08
C CYS A 13 29.15 -12.60 -7.68
N VAL A 14 28.72 -11.83 -8.67
CA VAL A 14 27.86 -10.67 -8.41
C VAL A 14 26.60 -11.26 -7.80
N ILE A 15 26.45 -11.13 -6.48
CA ILE A 15 25.18 -11.38 -5.82
C ILE A 15 24.26 -10.28 -6.34
N GLN A 16 23.61 -10.53 -7.48
CA GLN A 16 22.42 -9.80 -7.87
C GLN A 16 21.41 -10.12 -6.78
N SER A 17 21.32 -9.25 -5.77
CA SER A 17 20.17 -9.23 -4.89
C SER A 17 18.97 -9.13 -5.81
N ALA A 18 18.19 -10.21 -5.91
CA ALA A 18 16.93 -10.20 -6.62
C ALA A 18 15.99 -9.29 -5.82
N ALA A 19 16.12 -7.98 -5.99
CA ALA A 19 15.21 -6.99 -5.46
C ALA A 19 13.94 -7.06 -6.31
N ALA A 20 13.21 -8.17 -6.26
CA ALA A 20 11.87 -8.21 -6.83
C ALA A 20 10.97 -7.44 -5.86
N ASP A 21 10.71 -6.20 -6.25
CA ASP A 21 10.22 -5.18 -5.33
C ASP A 21 8.69 -5.16 -5.19
N CYS A 22 7.95 -5.87 -6.05
CA CYS A 22 6.51 -6.03 -5.92
C CYS A 22 6.15 -7.32 -5.16
N VAL A 23 5.24 -7.20 -4.18
CA VAL A 23 4.72 -8.35 -3.42
C VAL A 23 3.31 -8.75 -3.87
N PHE A 24 2.58 -7.84 -4.52
CA PHE A 24 1.33 -8.14 -5.19
C PHE A 24 1.15 -7.33 -6.46
N ARG A 25 0.38 -7.84 -7.42
CA ARG A 25 0.02 -7.15 -8.68
C ARG A 25 -1.19 -7.83 -9.34
N GLY A 26 -2.01 -7.05 -10.04
CA GLY A 26 -3.18 -7.55 -10.76
C GLY A 26 -4.24 -8.10 -9.81
N HIS A 27 -5.16 -8.91 -10.33
CA HIS A 27 -6.29 -9.48 -9.60
C HIS A 27 -6.38 -10.99 -9.85
N CYS A 28 -6.56 -11.78 -8.79
CA CYS A 28 -6.59 -13.25 -8.86
C CYS A 28 -7.84 -13.86 -8.25
N ALA A 29 -8.60 -13.10 -7.47
CA ALA A 29 -9.87 -13.48 -6.87
C ALA A 29 -10.71 -12.23 -6.62
N ASP A 30 -11.95 -12.45 -6.20
CA ASP A 30 -12.87 -11.43 -5.71
C ASP A 30 -13.34 -11.86 -4.31
N ASP A 31 -13.51 -10.90 -3.41
CA ASP A 31 -14.09 -11.13 -2.09
C ASP A 31 -15.62 -11.10 -2.18
N GLU A 32 -16.28 -12.18 -1.77
CA GLU A 32 -17.74 -12.34 -1.92
C GLU A 32 -18.55 -11.36 -1.05
N ASP A 33 -18.00 -10.87 0.06
CA ASP A 33 -18.68 -9.97 0.98
C ASP A 33 -18.61 -8.50 0.54
N THR A 34 -17.51 -8.10 -0.10
CA THR A 34 -17.29 -6.70 -0.55
C THR A 34 -17.43 -6.49 -2.05
N ASP A 35 -17.51 -7.56 -2.85
CA ASP A 35 -17.41 -7.53 -4.33
C ASP A 35 -16.12 -6.86 -4.83
N LYS A 36 -15.07 -6.81 -3.99
CA LYS A 36 -13.79 -6.18 -4.34
C LYS A 36 -12.79 -7.22 -4.81
N ALA A 37 -12.04 -6.85 -5.84
CA ALA A 37 -10.98 -7.68 -6.37
C ALA A 37 -9.80 -7.80 -5.38
N ILE A 38 -9.28 -9.02 -5.24
CA ILE A 38 -8.15 -9.37 -4.39
C ILE A 38 -6.90 -9.53 -5.26
N PRO A 39 -5.77 -8.89 -4.89
CA PRO A 39 -4.60 -8.91 -5.74
C PRO A 39 -3.88 -10.26 -5.73
N CYS A 40 -3.24 -10.59 -6.86
CA CYS A 40 -2.36 -11.75 -6.92
C CYS A 40 -1.12 -11.52 -6.07
N ALA A 41 -0.71 -12.53 -5.29
CA ALA A 41 0.60 -12.52 -4.63
C ALA A 41 1.68 -12.84 -5.67
N VAL A 42 2.69 -11.97 -5.79
CA VAL A 42 3.75 -12.10 -6.81
C VAL A 42 5.12 -11.79 -6.21
N HIS A 43 6.16 -12.20 -6.95
CA HIS A 43 7.53 -11.77 -6.69
C HIS A 43 8.13 -11.33 -8.03
N GLN A 44 7.98 -10.05 -8.35
CA GLN A 44 8.37 -9.51 -9.64
C GLN A 44 8.92 -8.09 -9.54
N GLN A 45 9.61 -7.68 -10.61
CA GLN A 45 10.04 -6.31 -10.80
C GLN A 45 8.86 -5.38 -11.06
N PRO A 46 8.94 -4.10 -10.62
CA PRO A 46 8.03 -3.06 -11.06
C PRO A 46 8.05 -2.91 -12.58
N SER A 47 6.90 -2.63 -13.18
CA SER A 47 6.79 -2.51 -14.63
C SER A 47 6.08 -1.22 -15.03
N ARG A 48 6.30 -0.80 -16.27
CA ARG A 48 5.65 0.40 -16.81
C ARG A 48 4.17 0.13 -17.05
N LEU A 49 3.31 1.08 -16.67
CA LEU A 49 1.91 1.05 -17.08
C LEU A 49 1.81 1.12 -18.61
N ALA A 50 0.91 0.33 -19.18
CA ALA A 50 0.72 0.24 -20.63
C ALA A 50 0.04 1.50 -21.17
N GLY A 51 0.78 2.28 -21.96
CA GLY A 51 0.27 3.47 -22.65
C GLY A 51 0.19 4.74 -21.80
N ASP A 52 0.05 5.88 -22.48
CA ASP A 52 0.03 7.19 -21.83
C ASP A 52 -1.28 7.49 -21.11
N SER A 53 -2.40 6.93 -21.55
CA SER A 53 -3.68 7.04 -20.85
C SER A 53 -3.62 6.43 -19.45
N SER A 54 -3.06 5.22 -19.32
CA SER A 54 -2.86 4.54 -18.04
C SER A 54 -1.96 5.34 -17.10
N TRP A 55 -0.90 5.94 -17.63
CA TRP A 55 -0.02 6.80 -16.83
C TRP A 55 -0.68 8.11 -16.41
N ARG A 56 -1.51 8.73 -17.26
CA ARG A 56 -2.29 9.91 -16.88
C ARG A 56 -3.25 9.59 -15.75
N LEU A 57 -4.01 8.50 -15.88
CA LEU A 57 -4.90 8.04 -14.81
C LEU A 57 -4.14 7.81 -13.50
N PHE A 58 -3.00 7.11 -13.55
CA PHE A 58 -2.14 6.92 -12.38
C PHE A 58 -1.64 8.25 -11.80
N SER A 59 -1.27 9.22 -12.64
CA SER A 59 -0.82 10.53 -12.18
C SER A 59 -1.94 11.33 -11.50
N ASP A 60 -3.18 11.18 -11.95
CA ASP A 60 -4.34 11.86 -11.36
C ASP A 60 -4.76 11.21 -10.03
N VAL A 61 -4.71 9.88 -9.96
CA VAL A 61 -5.05 9.09 -8.76
C VAL A 61 -3.93 9.16 -7.72
N CYS A 62 -2.66 9.08 -8.14
CA CYS A 62 -1.49 8.98 -7.27
C CYS A 62 -0.46 10.07 -7.56
N PRO A 63 -0.80 11.37 -7.42
CA PRO A 63 0.05 12.47 -7.88
C PRO A 63 1.42 12.54 -7.20
N GLN A 64 1.50 12.24 -5.89
CA GLN A 64 2.74 12.27 -5.13
C GLN A 64 3.70 11.16 -5.60
N LEU A 65 3.23 9.91 -5.62
CA LEU A 65 4.02 8.78 -6.13
C LEU A 65 4.38 8.95 -7.62
N ALA A 66 3.48 9.47 -8.44
CA ALA A 66 3.75 9.71 -9.87
C ALA A 66 4.85 10.74 -10.10
N ALA A 67 4.96 11.76 -9.24
CA ALA A 67 6.05 12.72 -9.29
C ALA A 67 7.40 12.07 -8.97
N GLU A 68 7.44 11.16 -7.97
CA GLU A 68 8.64 10.43 -7.57
C GLU A 68 9.13 9.46 -8.66
N VAL A 69 8.21 8.72 -9.29
CA VAL A 69 8.56 7.67 -10.26
C VAL A 69 8.48 8.11 -11.72
N LYS A 70 8.32 9.41 -11.99
CA LYS A 70 8.13 9.97 -13.34
C LYS A 70 9.21 9.57 -14.34
N GLY A 71 10.46 9.42 -13.88
CA GLY A 71 11.60 9.03 -14.73
C GLY A 71 11.51 7.58 -15.23
N SER A 72 11.24 6.64 -14.33
CA SER A 72 11.16 5.21 -14.68
C SER A 72 9.78 4.83 -15.22
N ARG A 73 8.71 5.51 -14.77
CA ARG A 73 7.30 5.14 -14.93
C ARG A 73 6.99 3.72 -14.46
N ALA A 74 7.85 3.14 -13.63
CA ALA A 74 7.73 1.76 -13.16
C ALA A 74 6.99 1.73 -11.82
N VAL A 75 5.98 0.86 -11.71
CA VAL A 75 5.08 0.73 -10.56
C VAL A 75 4.68 -0.73 -10.35
N CYS A 76 4.24 -1.08 -9.14
CA CYS A 76 3.79 -2.43 -8.81
C CYS A 76 2.33 -2.73 -9.15
N CYS A 77 1.52 -1.71 -9.49
CA CYS A 77 0.14 -1.91 -9.90
C CYS A 77 -0.05 -1.95 -11.43
N ASP A 78 -1.12 -2.58 -11.90
CA ASP A 78 -1.62 -2.40 -13.26
C ASP A 78 -2.73 -1.34 -13.33
N VAL A 79 -3.19 -1.03 -14.54
CA VAL A 79 -4.20 0.01 -14.75
C VAL A 79 -5.55 -0.32 -14.11
N SER A 80 -5.91 -1.60 -14.01
CA SER A 80 -7.16 -2.02 -13.36
C SER A 80 -7.12 -1.72 -11.86
N GLN A 81 -6.00 -2.03 -11.20
CA GLN A 81 -5.81 -1.67 -9.78
C GLN A 81 -5.85 -0.15 -9.54
N VAL A 82 -5.37 0.65 -10.49
CA VAL A 82 -5.49 2.12 -10.41
C VAL A 82 -6.95 2.58 -10.55
N GLN A 83 -7.72 1.96 -11.45
CA GLN A 83 -9.15 2.24 -11.61
C GLN A 83 -9.93 1.85 -10.35
N ASP A 84 -9.58 0.73 -9.74
CA ASP A 84 -10.23 0.25 -8.51
C ASP A 84 -9.93 1.18 -7.35
N LEU A 85 -8.66 1.57 -7.19
CA LEU A 85 -8.25 2.57 -6.21
C LEU A 85 -9.01 3.89 -6.40
N ALA A 86 -9.21 4.35 -7.64
CA ALA A 86 -9.99 5.56 -7.92
C ALA A 86 -11.46 5.43 -7.44
N ARG A 87 -12.09 4.26 -7.66
CA ARG A 87 -13.46 3.99 -7.20
C ARG A 87 -13.56 3.93 -5.68
N GLU A 88 -12.61 3.25 -5.03
CA GLU A 88 -12.56 3.15 -3.56
C GLU A 88 -12.41 4.52 -2.89
N LEU A 89 -11.64 5.43 -3.50
CA LEU A 89 -11.44 6.79 -3.02
C LEU A 89 -12.69 7.69 -3.12
N GLU A 90 -13.70 7.30 -3.90
CA GLU A 90 -14.94 8.07 -3.98
C GLU A 90 -15.72 8.05 -2.67
N GLN A 91 -15.70 6.95 -1.92
CA GLN A 91 -16.43 6.84 -0.66
C GLN A 91 -15.94 7.86 0.38
N PRO A 92 -14.65 7.93 0.76
CA PRO A 92 -14.15 8.95 1.69
C PRO A 92 -14.32 10.37 1.12
N THR A 93 -14.19 10.55 -0.20
CA THR A 93 -14.50 11.81 -0.88
C THR A 93 -15.93 12.27 -0.58
N ARG A 94 -16.92 11.40 -0.84
CA ARG A 94 -18.34 11.66 -0.57
C ARG A 94 -18.62 11.86 0.90
N LEU A 95 -17.92 11.17 1.80
CA LEU A 95 -18.07 11.35 3.25
C LEU A 95 -17.61 12.73 3.73
N GLY A 96 -16.84 13.48 2.94
CA GLY A 96 -16.43 14.85 3.25
C GLY A 96 -14.92 15.03 3.37
N MET A 97 -14.12 14.00 3.09
CA MET A 97 -12.65 14.10 3.10
C MET A 97 -12.14 15.19 2.15
N ALA A 98 -12.80 15.37 1.00
CA ALA A 98 -12.45 16.38 0.00
C ALA A 98 -12.64 17.84 0.47
N LYS A 99 -13.31 18.09 1.60
CA LYS A 99 -13.33 19.42 2.23
C LYS A 99 -11.95 19.85 2.72
N CYS A 100 -11.04 18.90 2.91
CA CYS A 100 -9.65 19.13 3.28
C CYS A 100 -8.71 18.51 2.24
N PRO A 101 -8.18 19.29 1.29
CA PRO A 101 -7.30 18.77 0.23
C PRO A 101 -6.03 18.08 0.75
N GLY A 102 -5.43 18.60 1.83
CA GLY A 102 -4.25 18.00 2.48
C GLY A 102 -4.54 16.59 3.00
N CYS A 103 -5.62 16.43 3.76
CA CYS A 103 -6.11 15.12 4.21
C CYS A 103 -6.35 14.15 3.05
N MET A 104 -7.10 14.60 2.03
CA MET A 104 -7.43 13.75 0.88
C MET A 104 -6.17 13.27 0.16
N LEU A 105 -5.21 14.17 -0.09
CA LEU A 105 -3.96 13.81 -0.77
C LEU A 105 -3.09 12.87 0.08
N ASN A 106 -2.95 13.12 1.38
CA ASN A 106 -2.21 12.22 2.28
C ASN A 106 -2.84 10.82 2.36
N PHE A 107 -4.17 10.74 2.44
CA PHE A 107 -4.89 9.46 2.45
C PHE A 107 -4.76 8.71 1.12
N LYS A 108 -4.88 9.44 0.00
CA LYS A 108 -4.61 8.91 -1.34
C LYS A 108 -3.19 8.35 -1.43
N ASP A 109 -2.18 9.08 -0.95
CA ASP A 109 -0.78 8.67 -1.03
C ASP A 109 -0.50 7.40 -0.20
N LEU A 110 -1.12 7.25 0.98
CA LEU A 110 -1.04 6.03 1.79
C LEU A 110 -1.47 4.80 0.98
N LEU A 111 -2.65 4.86 0.35
CA LEU A 111 -3.18 3.76 -0.47
C LEU A 111 -2.39 3.58 -1.77
N CYS A 112 -1.97 4.66 -2.41
CA CYS A 112 -1.14 4.62 -3.62
C CYS A 112 0.21 3.95 -3.36
N ARG A 113 0.87 4.23 -2.22
CA ARG A 113 2.15 3.60 -1.88
C ARG A 113 1.97 2.13 -1.57
N MET A 114 0.91 1.75 -0.85
CA MET A 114 0.57 0.35 -0.65
C MET A 114 0.38 -0.39 -1.98
N THR A 115 -0.42 0.18 -2.88
CA THR A 115 -0.86 -0.51 -4.11
C THR A 115 0.14 -0.45 -5.26
N CYS A 116 0.83 0.68 -5.43
CA CYS A 116 1.56 0.98 -6.66
C CYS A 116 3.05 1.28 -6.47
N SER A 117 3.54 1.47 -5.24
CA SER A 117 4.97 1.81 -5.03
C SER A 117 5.87 0.79 -5.73
N PRO A 118 6.92 1.20 -6.46
CA PRO A 118 7.88 0.26 -6.99
C PRO A 118 8.59 -0.51 -5.88
N ASP A 119 8.66 0.04 -4.66
CA ASP A 119 9.40 -0.52 -3.53
C ASP A 119 8.50 -1.25 -2.50
N GLN A 120 7.34 -1.78 -2.91
CA GLN A 120 6.37 -2.44 -2.01
C GLN A 120 7.04 -3.36 -1.00
N SER A 121 7.97 -4.20 -1.48
CA SER A 121 8.61 -5.25 -0.69
C SER A 121 9.53 -4.73 0.43
N GLN A 122 9.81 -3.43 0.46
CA GLN A 122 10.51 -2.77 1.56
C GLN A 122 9.61 -2.62 2.79
N PHE A 123 8.31 -2.37 2.62
CA PHE A 123 7.40 -2.05 3.73
C PHE A 123 6.15 -2.94 3.78
N LEU A 124 5.97 -3.82 2.80
CA LEU A 124 4.89 -4.80 2.73
C LEU A 124 5.43 -6.23 2.74
N ALA A 125 4.70 -7.12 3.41
CA ALA A 125 4.91 -8.56 3.31
C ALA A 125 3.56 -9.28 3.19
N VAL A 126 3.43 -10.17 2.20
CA VAL A 126 2.29 -11.10 2.13
C VAL A 126 2.53 -12.20 3.16
N ASN A 127 1.71 -12.26 4.20
CA ASN A 127 1.85 -13.21 5.30
C ASN A 127 1.16 -14.54 4.98
N ALA A 128 0.03 -14.47 4.26
CA ALA A 128 -0.70 -15.64 3.81
C ALA A 128 -1.29 -15.42 2.41
N THR A 129 -1.42 -16.52 1.68
CA THR A 129 -2.10 -16.58 0.39
C THR A 129 -3.18 -17.64 0.43
N ALA A 130 -4.30 -17.40 -0.23
CA ALA A 130 -5.26 -18.47 -0.54
C ALA A 130 -5.20 -18.82 -2.04
N LYS A 131 -5.78 -19.96 -2.40
CA LYS A 131 -5.90 -20.44 -3.78
C LYS A 131 -7.37 -20.64 -4.12
N VAL A 132 -8.00 -19.54 -4.51
CA VAL A 132 -9.31 -19.49 -5.16
C VAL A 132 -9.12 -18.65 -6.43
N GLY A 133 -9.74 -19.05 -7.55
CA GLY A 133 -9.63 -18.33 -8.82
C GLY A 133 -8.41 -18.69 -9.67
N SER A 134 -7.75 -17.69 -10.26
CA SER A 134 -6.76 -17.83 -11.35
C SER A 134 -5.31 -17.94 -10.89
N GLY A 135 -5.03 -17.81 -9.59
CA GLY A 135 -3.67 -17.86 -9.02
C GLY A 135 -3.65 -17.68 -7.50
N PRO A 136 -2.47 -17.74 -6.85
CA PRO A 136 -2.34 -17.41 -5.44
C PRO A 136 -2.67 -15.93 -5.23
N HIS A 137 -3.67 -15.63 -4.42
CA HIS A 137 -4.06 -14.26 -4.07
C HIS A 137 -3.73 -13.96 -2.61
N VAL A 138 -3.55 -12.68 -2.29
CA VAL A 138 -3.25 -12.22 -0.93
C VAL A 138 -4.46 -12.46 -0.03
N SER A 139 -4.29 -13.19 1.06
CA SER A 139 -5.33 -13.35 2.08
C SER A 139 -5.00 -12.59 3.37
N GLU A 140 -3.71 -12.40 3.65
CA GLU A 140 -3.23 -11.61 4.78
C GLU A 140 -1.90 -10.95 4.43
N MET A 141 -1.72 -9.69 4.82
CA MET A 141 -0.46 -8.97 4.66
C MET A 141 -0.12 -8.06 5.84
N VAL A 142 1.16 -7.72 5.95
CA VAL A 142 1.70 -6.72 6.88
C VAL A 142 2.08 -5.47 6.11
N PHE A 143 1.72 -4.30 6.65
CA PHE A 143 2.11 -2.98 6.16
C PHE A 143 2.81 -2.20 7.28
N ALA A 144 4.13 -2.11 7.22
CA ALA A 144 4.94 -1.37 8.18
C ALA A 144 5.01 0.13 7.82
N LEU A 145 4.69 0.98 8.79
CA LEU A 145 4.63 2.44 8.63
C LEU A 145 5.47 3.10 9.72
N ARG A 146 6.21 4.15 9.36
CA ARG A 146 6.88 4.97 10.37
C ARG A 146 5.86 5.77 11.21
N PRO A 147 6.11 6.00 12.52
CA PRO A 147 5.22 6.73 13.40
C PRO A 147 4.90 8.15 12.95
N ASP A 148 5.91 8.91 12.50
CA ASP A 148 5.74 10.28 11.99
C ASP A 148 4.85 10.33 10.75
N TYR A 149 4.99 9.36 9.84
CA TYR A 149 4.15 9.27 8.66
C TYR A 149 2.72 8.89 9.01
N ALA A 150 2.51 7.80 9.75
CA ALA A 150 1.18 7.33 10.14
C ALA A 150 0.41 8.38 10.98
N LEU A 151 1.10 9.02 11.94
CA LEU A 151 0.53 10.10 12.73
C LEU A 151 0.19 11.31 11.87
N GLY A 152 1.08 11.70 10.95
CA GLY A 152 0.87 12.84 10.06
C GLY A 152 -0.37 12.66 9.16
N VAL A 153 -0.53 11.47 8.55
CA VAL A 153 -1.72 11.19 7.73
C VAL A 153 -2.99 11.26 8.59
N TYR A 154 -2.99 10.60 9.76
CA TYR A 154 -4.13 10.64 10.69
C TYR A 154 -4.46 12.08 11.14
N ASP A 155 -3.46 12.83 11.58
CA ASP A 155 -3.62 14.19 12.09
C ASP A 155 -4.11 15.16 11.01
N SER A 156 -3.76 14.92 9.75
CA SER A 156 -4.30 15.70 8.63
C SER A 156 -5.81 15.56 8.47
N CYS A 157 -6.41 14.49 8.97
CA CYS A 157 -7.82 14.13 8.78
C CYS A 157 -8.69 14.18 10.05
N LYS A 158 -8.08 14.17 11.25
CA LYS A 158 -8.80 13.90 12.51
C LYS A 158 -9.91 14.90 12.88
N ASP A 159 -9.80 16.14 12.39
CA ASP A 159 -10.74 17.23 12.67
C ASP A 159 -11.65 17.57 11.48
N VAL A 160 -11.46 16.89 10.33
CA VAL A 160 -12.33 17.03 9.15
C VAL A 160 -13.76 16.62 9.52
N ARG A 161 -14.75 17.42 9.10
CA ARG A 161 -16.17 17.17 9.36
C ARG A 161 -16.83 16.48 8.18
N SER A 162 -17.53 15.38 8.46
CA SER A 162 -18.27 14.66 7.44
C SER A 162 -19.39 15.50 6.85
N VAL A 163 -19.81 15.19 5.62
CA VAL A 163 -21.07 15.74 5.05
C VAL A 163 -22.29 15.13 5.74
N VAL A 164 -22.16 13.89 6.22
CA VAL A 164 -23.20 13.18 6.95
C VAL A 164 -23.21 13.70 8.38
N LEU A 165 -24.28 14.39 8.78
CA LEU A 165 -24.54 14.86 10.16
C LEU A 165 -23.49 15.84 10.76
N GLY A 166 -22.47 16.27 10.00
CA GLY A 166 -21.46 17.22 10.48
C GLY A 166 -20.55 16.71 11.60
N ILE A 167 -20.54 15.41 11.87
CA ILE A 167 -19.68 14.79 12.88
C ILE A 167 -18.22 14.70 12.39
N LYS A 168 -17.27 14.35 13.27
CA LYS A 168 -15.88 14.13 12.85
C LYS A 168 -15.83 12.95 11.87
N LEU A 169 -15.11 13.10 10.76
CA LEU A 169 -14.97 12.08 9.72
C LEU A 169 -14.43 10.76 10.31
N MET A 170 -13.47 10.87 11.24
CA MET A 170 -12.91 9.71 11.93
C MET A 170 -13.91 8.92 12.77
N THR A 171 -15.05 9.50 13.14
CA THR A 171 -16.14 8.74 13.78
C THR A 171 -16.65 7.62 12.86
N LEU A 172 -16.75 7.92 11.56
CA LEU A 172 -17.21 6.99 10.54
C LEU A 172 -16.09 6.06 10.07
N MET A 173 -14.85 6.55 10.08
CA MET A 173 -13.69 5.84 9.54
C MET A 173 -12.85 5.11 10.59
N CYS A 174 -13.32 4.97 11.84
CA CYS A 174 -12.58 4.33 12.93
C CYS A 174 -13.43 3.30 13.69
N GLY A 175 -14.32 2.60 12.98
CA GLY A 175 -15.16 1.53 13.55
C GLY A 175 -16.14 1.98 14.64
N GLY A 176 -16.64 3.23 14.57
CA GLY A 176 -17.66 3.75 15.49
C GLY A 176 -17.17 4.11 16.90
N ARG A 177 -15.87 4.00 17.19
CA ARG A 177 -15.28 4.29 18.53
C ARG A 177 -14.58 5.66 18.53
N VAL A 178 -15.36 6.74 18.60
CA VAL A 178 -14.84 8.13 18.57
C VAL A 178 -13.94 8.43 19.78
N LEU A 179 -14.35 7.97 20.96
CA LEU A 179 -13.55 8.12 22.17
C LEU A 179 -12.32 7.22 22.08
N GLY A 180 -11.17 7.85 21.86
CA GLY A 180 -9.88 7.17 21.79
C GLY A 180 -9.58 6.51 20.45
N CYS A 181 -10.12 7.02 19.33
CA CYS A 181 -9.57 6.71 18.01
C CYS A 181 -8.14 7.24 17.94
N SER A 182 -7.21 6.38 17.54
CA SER A 182 -5.78 6.67 17.39
C SER A 182 -5.33 6.33 15.97
N PRO A 183 -4.13 6.76 15.52
CA PRO A 183 -3.60 6.36 14.22
C PRO A 183 -3.63 4.85 14.02
N GLN A 184 -3.22 4.07 15.04
CA GLN A 184 -3.24 2.60 14.97
C GLN A 184 -4.67 2.06 14.79
N LYS A 185 -5.63 2.47 15.63
CA LYS A 185 -7.02 1.97 15.52
C LYS A 185 -7.68 2.33 14.19
N TRP A 186 -7.36 3.51 13.66
CA TRP A 186 -7.83 3.93 12.36
C TRP A 186 -7.29 3.03 11.25
N LEU A 187 -5.97 2.80 11.23
CA LEU A 187 -5.33 1.91 10.25
C LEU A 187 -5.83 0.46 10.42
N ASP A 188 -6.00 -0.02 11.65
CA ASP A 188 -6.57 -1.34 11.93
C ASP A 188 -7.96 -1.47 11.28
N PHE A 189 -8.80 -0.45 11.41
CA PHE A 189 -10.12 -0.43 10.77
C PHE A 189 -10.05 -0.46 9.24
N LEU A 190 -9.11 0.28 8.63
CA LEU A 190 -8.88 0.22 7.18
C LEU A 190 -8.44 -1.18 6.71
N GLY A 191 -7.71 -1.91 7.56
CA GLY A 191 -7.21 -3.24 7.27
C GLY A 191 -8.11 -4.39 7.75
N SER A 192 -9.26 -4.09 8.36
CA SER A 192 -10.20 -5.08 8.86
C SER A 192 -11.11 -5.61 7.75
N THR A 193 -11.36 -6.92 7.77
CA THR A 193 -12.28 -7.58 6.84
C THR A 193 -13.74 -7.36 7.24
N PRO A 194 -14.73 -7.69 6.38
CA PRO A 194 -16.15 -7.65 6.75
C PRO A 194 -16.47 -8.47 8.01
N ALA A 195 -15.85 -9.64 8.17
CA ALA A 195 -15.99 -10.47 9.36
C ALA A 195 -15.50 -9.77 10.66
N GLU A 196 -14.61 -8.79 10.54
CA GLU A 196 -14.11 -7.96 11.65
C GLU A 196 -14.84 -6.60 11.74
N GLY A 197 -15.86 -6.37 10.91
CA GLY A 197 -16.63 -5.12 10.84
C GLY A 197 -15.95 -4.01 10.04
N GLY A 198 -14.94 -4.34 9.22
CA GLY A 198 -14.29 -3.41 8.30
C GLY A 198 -14.77 -3.59 6.84
N TYR A 199 -13.97 -3.07 5.90
CA TYR A 199 -14.31 -3.03 4.46
C TYR A 199 -13.17 -3.49 3.55
N SER A 200 -12.10 -4.05 4.13
CA SER A 200 -10.96 -4.58 3.38
C SER A 200 -11.30 -5.98 2.85
N PRO A 201 -11.07 -6.30 1.57
CA PRO A 201 -11.35 -7.63 1.02
C PRO A 201 -10.41 -8.73 1.56
N PHE A 202 -9.31 -8.35 2.20
CA PHE A 202 -8.37 -9.26 2.86
C PHE A 202 -7.76 -8.57 4.07
N LYS A 203 -7.13 -9.32 4.98
CA LYS A 203 -6.60 -8.75 6.22
C LYS A 203 -5.31 -7.97 5.98
N ILE A 204 -5.25 -6.73 6.48
CA ILE A 204 -4.04 -5.89 6.46
C ILE A 204 -3.64 -5.55 7.90
N HIS A 205 -2.48 -6.06 8.32
CA HIS A 205 -1.87 -5.74 9.60
C HIS A 205 -0.98 -4.51 9.46
N HIS A 206 -1.50 -3.36 9.85
CA HIS A 206 -0.73 -2.13 9.91
C HIS A 206 0.15 -2.13 11.16
N VAL A 207 1.45 -1.89 11.00
CA VAL A 207 2.40 -1.85 12.12
C VAL A 207 3.09 -0.49 12.13
N ILE A 208 2.76 0.32 13.13
CA ILE A 208 3.41 1.62 13.34
C ILE A 208 4.68 1.42 14.19
N THR A 209 5.86 1.63 13.62
CA THR A 209 7.13 1.40 14.32
C THR A 209 8.32 2.12 13.69
N ASP A 210 9.29 2.50 14.53
CA ASP A 210 10.61 2.98 14.11
C ASP A 210 11.63 1.85 13.95
N GLN A 211 11.29 0.64 14.38
CA GLN A 211 12.17 -0.53 14.37
C GLN A 211 11.84 -1.45 13.18
N PRO A 212 12.83 -2.14 12.61
CA PRO A 212 12.58 -3.17 11.62
C PRO A 212 11.61 -4.23 12.15
N VAL A 213 10.61 -4.58 11.34
CA VAL A 213 9.70 -5.72 11.62
C VAL A 213 10.07 -6.83 10.65
N ALA A 214 10.15 -8.07 11.11
CA ALA A 214 10.53 -9.19 10.25
C ALA A 214 9.42 -10.25 10.13
N PRO A 215 8.26 -9.93 9.53
CA PRO A 215 7.26 -10.95 9.23
C PRO A 215 7.88 -12.05 8.36
N LEU A 216 7.65 -13.30 8.74
CA LEU A 216 8.23 -14.49 8.08
C LEU A 216 9.77 -14.44 7.93
N GLY A 217 10.46 -13.73 8.83
CA GLY A 217 11.92 -13.62 8.82
C GLY A 217 12.50 -12.62 7.80
N ARG A 218 11.64 -11.90 7.05
CA ARG A 218 12.07 -10.87 6.10
C ARG A 218 11.97 -9.48 6.73
N PRO A 219 13.08 -8.76 6.94
CA PRO A 219 13.02 -7.42 7.52
C PRO A 219 12.32 -6.44 6.56
N LEU A 220 11.41 -5.66 7.12
CA LEU A 220 10.75 -4.52 6.50
C LEU A 220 11.36 -3.24 7.04
N THR A 221 11.56 -2.28 6.13
CA THR A 221 11.83 -0.88 6.39
C THR A 221 10.49 -0.15 6.44
N PRO A 222 10.03 0.33 7.60
CA PRO A 222 8.73 1.00 7.71
C PRO A 222 8.63 2.21 6.77
N LEU A 223 7.50 2.34 6.08
CA LEU A 223 7.31 3.35 5.05
C LEU A 223 7.40 4.76 5.64
N ARG A 224 8.13 5.63 4.96
CA ARG A 224 8.20 7.08 5.17
C ARG A 224 7.82 7.79 3.88
N ALA A 225 7.02 8.84 4.00
CA ALA A 225 6.73 9.74 2.90
C ALA A 225 6.40 11.16 3.42
N PRO A 226 6.51 12.20 2.56
CA PRO A 226 6.09 13.54 2.91
C PRO A 226 4.59 13.60 3.24
N VAL A 227 4.22 14.37 4.25
CA VAL A 227 2.84 14.61 4.66
C VAL A 227 2.51 16.08 4.44
N LEU A 228 1.41 16.34 3.72
CA LEU A 228 0.88 17.68 3.50
C LEU A 228 0.20 18.20 4.78
N PRO A 229 0.19 19.53 5.00
CA PRO A 229 -0.36 20.11 6.23
C PRO A 229 -1.87 19.82 6.37
N PRO A 230 -2.38 19.77 7.63
CA PRO A 230 -3.80 19.66 7.92
C PRO A 230 -4.58 20.88 7.43
N CYS A 231 -5.91 20.73 7.44
CA CYS A 231 -6.89 21.80 7.47
C CYS A 231 -7.46 21.86 8.91
#